data_AF-A0A836THE7-F1
#
_entry.id   AF-A0A836THE7-F1
#
_cell.length_a   1.000
_cell.length_b   1.000
_cell.length_c   1.000
_cell.angle_alpha   90.00
_cell.angle_beta   90.00
_cell.angle_gamma   90.00
#
_symmetry.space_group_name_H-M   'P 1'
#
loop_
_entity.id
_entity.type
_entity.pdbx_description
1 polymer ?
#
loop_
_entity_poly.entity_id
_entity_poly.type
_entity_poly.pdbx_seq_one_letter_code
_entity_poly.pdbx_strand_id
1 'polypeptide(L)'
;DNKLDIHPFRELLKVPPLWALVTASLLNIGKIPQPTEVHSALTILGGGVVPLMLISLGMSIRWDTLKYEIFPTVIPVSVVSLFIAPLVVFHIASALQMPTDTLTISVILAGMPTMIFGIVLCERYQLDSGLYAAAVFLTTVLSIGTLTTWFNVLT
;
A
#
# COMPACT_ATOMS: atom_id res chain seq x y z
N ASP A 1 -34.23 -2.65 12.76
CA ASP A 1 -33.04 -2.02 13.35
C ASP A 1 -32.08 -1.53 12.30
N ASN A 2 -31.45 -0.40 12.60
CA ASN A 2 -31.11 0.68 11.67
C ASN A 2 -30.07 0.32 10.58
N LYS A 3 -30.40 0.67 9.33
CA LYS A 3 -29.56 0.47 8.14
C LYS A 3 -28.26 1.27 8.28
N LEU A 4 -27.14 0.57 8.16
CA LEU A 4 -25.81 1.15 7.99
C LEU A 4 -25.71 1.78 6.59
N ASP A 5 -26.33 2.94 6.40
CA ASP A 5 -26.12 3.79 5.22
C ASP A 5 -24.75 4.48 5.35
N ILE A 6 -23.68 3.68 5.20
CA ILE A 6 -22.30 4.17 5.18
C ILE A 6 -22.11 4.83 3.82
N HIS A 7 -22.34 6.15 3.72
CA HIS A 7 -22.07 6.88 2.49
C HIS A 7 -20.55 6.91 2.22
N PRO A 8 -20.04 6.22 1.18
CA PRO A 8 -18.60 6.05 0.96
C PRO A 8 -17.88 7.38 0.77
N PHE A 9 -18.54 8.36 0.12
CA PHE A 9 -18.04 9.71 -0.08
C PHE A 9 -17.81 10.47 1.23
N ARG A 10 -18.67 10.25 2.25
CA ARG A 10 -18.54 10.92 3.55
C ARG A 10 -17.41 10.33 4.39
N GLU A 11 -17.12 9.05 4.22
CA GLU A 11 -15.97 8.40 4.87
C GLU A 11 -14.64 8.78 4.22
N LEU A 12 -14.60 8.91 2.88
CA LEU A 12 -13.42 9.41 2.15
C LEU A 12 -13.00 10.81 2.62
N LEU A 13 -13.97 11.69 2.88
CA LEU A 13 -13.73 13.03 3.44
C LEU A 13 -13.13 13.01 4.86
N LYS A 14 -13.10 11.87 5.56
CA LYS A 14 -12.52 11.74 6.90
C LYS A 14 -11.09 11.18 6.89
N VAL A 15 -10.52 10.89 5.72
CA VAL A 15 -9.18 10.32 5.58
C VAL A 15 -8.14 11.45 5.53
N PRO A 16 -7.28 11.64 6.55
CA PRO A 16 -6.34 12.75 6.59
C PRO A 16 -5.35 12.81 5.41
N PRO A 17 -4.78 11.68 4.93
CA PRO A 17 -3.90 11.69 3.76
C PRO A 17 -4.52 12.30 2.49
N LEU A 18 -5.83 12.16 2.30
CA LEU A 18 -6.52 12.74 1.13
C LEU A 18 -6.52 14.26 1.18
N TRP A 19 -6.78 14.85 2.36
CA TRP A 19 -6.70 16.30 2.53
C TRP A 19 -5.28 16.82 2.41
N ALA A 20 -4.30 16.08 2.93
CA ALA A 20 -2.89 16.42 2.76
C ALA A 20 -2.49 16.47 1.28
N LEU A 21 -2.92 15.49 0.47
CA LEU A 21 -2.69 15.48 -0.98
C LEU A 21 -3.34 16.68 -1.66
N VAL A 22 -4.63 16.93 -1.41
CA VAL A 22 -5.38 18.03 -2.04
C VAL A 22 -4.75 19.38 -1.68
N THR A 23 -4.45 19.61 -0.41
CA THR A 23 -3.83 20.86 0.04
C THR A 23 -2.43 21.03 -0.55
N ALA A 24 -1.58 20.00 -0.53
CA ALA A 24 -0.25 20.06 -1.14
C ALA A 24 -0.31 20.35 -2.65
N SER A 25 -1.21 19.69 -3.39
CA SER A 25 -1.40 19.92 -4.82
C SER A 25 -1.88 21.34 -5.12
N LEU A 26 -2.84 21.87 -4.34
CA LEU A 26 -3.32 23.26 -4.51
C LEU A 26 -2.22 24.29 -4.24
N LEU A 27 -1.42 24.10 -3.19
CA LEU A 27 -0.29 24.97 -2.89
C LEU A 27 0.79 24.92 -3.99
N ASN A 28 1.05 23.73 -4.55
CA ASN A 28 2.00 23.52 -5.64
C ASN A 28 1.55 24.24 -6.93
N ILE A 29 0.28 24.10 -7.32
CA ILE A 29 -0.31 24.79 -8.47
C ILE A 29 -0.30 26.31 -8.26
N GLY A 30 -0.59 26.76 -7.04
CA GLY A 30 -0.50 28.16 -6.63
C GLY A 30 0.93 28.72 -6.60
N LYS A 31 1.95 27.88 -6.84
CA LYS A 31 3.39 28.22 -6.76
C LYS A 31 3.74 28.96 -5.47
N ILE A 32 3.06 28.62 -4.38
CA ILE A 32 3.27 29.28 -3.09
C ILE A 32 4.65 28.86 -2.59
N PRO A 33 5.56 29.80 -2.27
CA PRO A 33 6.89 29.46 -1.82
C PRO A 33 6.78 28.67 -0.51
N GLN A 34 7.34 27.46 -0.50
CA GLN A 34 7.29 26.60 0.67
C GLN A 34 8.28 27.11 1.72
N PRO A 35 7.84 27.46 2.94
CA PRO A 35 8.75 27.87 4.00
C PRO A 35 9.66 26.70 4.40
N THR A 36 10.96 26.97 4.49
CA THR A 36 12.02 25.98 4.78
C THR A 36 11.82 25.26 6.11
N GLU A 37 11.35 25.99 7.12
CA GLU A 37 11.11 25.44 8.46
C GLU A 37 9.98 24.40 8.46
N VAL A 38 8.88 24.71 7.76
CA VAL A 38 7.73 23.80 7.63
C VAL A 38 8.10 22.59 6.79
N HIS A 39 8.86 22.78 5.70
CA HIS A 39 9.38 21.68 4.90
C HIS A 39 10.21 20.71 5.75
N SER A 40 11.20 21.25 6.47
CA SER A 40 12.11 20.44 7.28
C SER A 40 11.35 19.67 8.37
N ALA A 41 10.43 20.32 9.07
CA ALA A 41 9.60 19.67 10.09
C ALA A 41 8.73 18.54 9.49
N LEU A 42 8.04 18.80 8.37
CA LEU A 42 7.21 17.80 7.70
C LEU A 42 8.03 16.63 7.14
N THR A 43 9.22 16.89 6.62
CA THR A 43 10.11 15.84 6.09
C THR A 43 10.60 14.92 7.21
N ILE A 44 10.96 15.46 8.38
CA ILE A 44 11.34 14.66 9.55
C ILE A 44 10.16 13.81 10.04
N LEU A 45 8.98 14.43 10.20
CA LEU A 45 7.78 13.71 10.63
C LEU A 45 7.40 12.61 9.63
N GLY A 46 7.37 12.94 8.34
CA GLY A 46 7.04 12.02 7.25
C GLY A 46 8.00 10.84 7.15
N GLY A 47 9.31 11.09 7.31
CA GLY A 47 10.32 10.03 7.33
C GLY A 47 10.16 9.04 8.48
N GLY A 48 9.61 9.47 9.61
CA GLY A 48 9.33 8.60 10.76
C GLY A 48 8.06 7.74 10.63
N VAL A 49 7.13 8.10 9.75
CA VAL A 49 5.83 7.41 9.65
C VAL A 49 5.99 5.96 9.19
N VAL A 50 6.81 5.70 8.17
CA VAL A 50 6.97 4.35 7.62
C VAL A 50 7.55 3.36 8.66
N PRO A 51 8.67 3.68 9.35
CA PRO A 51 9.17 2.84 10.42
C PRO A 51 8.16 2.62 11.56
N LEU A 52 7.47 3.68 12.00
CA LEU A 52 6.48 3.58 13.07
C LEU A 52 5.29 2.71 12.67
N MET A 53 4.82 2.82 11.43
CA MET A 53 3.76 1.96 10.89
C MET A 53 4.20 0.50 10.83
N LEU A 54 5.45 0.22 10.42
CA LEU A 54 5.99 -1.15 10.40
C LEU A 54 6.13 -1.74 11.81
N ILE A 55 6.54 -0.93 12.80
CA ILE A 55 6.58 -1.34 14.20
C ILE A 55 5.16 -1.63 14.71
N SER A 56 4.19 -0.74 14.43
CA SER A 56 2.79 -0.93 14.80
C SER A 56 2.17 -2.18 14.16
N LEU A 57 2.46 -2.41 12.87
CA LEU A 57 2.09 -3.62 12.16
C LEU A 57 2.67 -4.84 12.87
N GLY A 58 3.97 -4.83 13.18
CA GLY A 58 4.65 -5.91 13.90
C GLY A 58 4.02 -6.22 15.27
N MET A 59 3.67 -5.19 16.04
CA MET A 59 2.95 -5.35 17.31
C MET A 59 1.52 -5.87 17.15
N SER A 60 0.89 -5.61 16.00
CA SER A 60 -0.47 -6.06 15.68
C SER A 60 -0.51 -7.52 15.21
N ILE A 61 0.64 -8.15 14.93
CA ILE A 61 0.72 -9.57 14.56
C ILE A 61 0.38 -10.42 15.77
N ARG A 62 -0.76 -11.09 15.71
CA ARG A 62 -1.17 -12.09 16.71
C ARG A 62 -0.57 -13.44 16.34
N TRP A 63 0.47 -13.86 17.03
CA TRP A 63 1.11 -15.17 16.81
C TRP A 63 0.13 -16.34 16.93
N ASP A 64 -0.88 -16.22 17.78
CA ASP A 64 -1.95 -17.22 17.93
C ASP A 64 -2.84 -17.40 16.70
N THR A 65 -2.89 -16.39 15.82
CA THR A 65 -3.63 -16.40 14.54
C THR A 65 -2.77 -16.83 13.37
N LEU A 66 -1.44 -16.90 13.52
CA LEU A 66 -0.50 -17.34 12.48
C LEU A 66 -0.44 -18.87 12.39
N LYS A 67 -1.60 -19.52 12.41
CA LYS A 67 -1.77 -20.97 12.27
C LYS A 67 -2.03 -21.32 10.81
N TYR A 68 -1.94 -22.61 10.47
CA TYR A 68 -2.19 -23.10 9.11
C TYR A 68 -3.57 -22.69 8.56
N GLU A 69 -4.53 -22.35 9.43
CA GLU A 69 -5.88 -21.89 9.08
C GLU A 69 -5.92 -20.55 8.33
N ILE A 70 -4.94 -19.65 8.47
CA ILE A 70 -4.97 -18.35 7.75
C ILE A 70 -4.34 -18.41 6.36
N PHE A 71 -3.51 -19.42 6.08
CA PHE A 71 -2.89 -19.62 4.77
C PHE A 71 -3.89 -19.63 3.60
N PRO A 72 -5.03 -20.35 3.65
CA PRO A 72 -6.00 -20.34 2.55
C PRO A 72 -6.56 -18.94 2.23
N THR A 73 -6.57 -18.03 3.20
CA THR A 73 -7.08 -16.66 3.01
C THR A 73 -5.99 -15.69 2.56
N VAL A 74 -4.74 -15.86 3.02
CA VAL A 74 -3.63 -14.95 2.71
C VAL A 74 -2.93 -15.29 1.38
N ILE A 75 -2.86 -16.58 1.02
CA ILE A 75 -2.29 -17.03 -0.26
C ILE A 75 -2.93 -16.34 -1.47
N PRO A 76 -4.26 -16.28 -1.65
CA PRO A 76 -4.85 -15.65 -2.83
C PRO A 76 -4.50 -14.16 -2.91
N VAL A 77 -4.47 -13.43 -1.79
CA VAL A 77 -4.06 -12.02 -1.75
C VAL A 77 -2.62 -11.87 -2.23
N SER A 78 -1.74 -12.77 -1.80
CA SER A 78 -0.32 -12.76 -2.15
C SER A 78 -0.12 -13.09 -3.63
N VAL A 79 -0.83 -14.08 -4.15
CA VAL A 79 -0.78 -14.45 -5.58
C VAL A 79 -1.31 -13.32 -6.47
N VAL A 80 -2.43 -12.72 -6.09
CA VAL A 80 -3.02 -11.61 -6.84
C VAL A 80 -2.06 -10.42 -6.89
N SER A 81 -1.51 -10.02 -5.73
CA SER A 81 -0.67 -8.83 -5.63
C SER A 81 0.72 -9.02 -6.23
N LEU A 82 1.36 -10.18 -6.00
CA LEU A 82 2.76 -10.41 -6.39
C LEU A 82 2.95 -11.03 -7.78
N PHE A 83 1.91 -11.68 -8.33
CA PHE A 83 2.01 -12.34 -9.63
C PHE A 83 0.97 -11.83 -10.63
N ILE A 84 -0.32 -11.83 -10.27
CA ILE A 84 -1.38 -11.48 -11.24
C ILE A 84 -1.29 -9.99 -11.62
N ALA A 85 -1.17 -9.10 -10.64
CA ALA A 85 -1.06 -7.66 -10.90
C ALA A 85 0.14 -7.30 -11.79
N PRO A 86 1.40 -7.69 -11.49
CA PRO A 86 2.53 -7.39 -12.36
C PRO A 86 2.44 -8.06 -13.73
N LEU A 87 1.88 -9.28 -13.83
CA LEU A 87 1.67 -9.96 -15.11
C LEU A 87 0.67 -9.20 -16.01
N VAL A 88 -0.45 -8.75 -15.43
CA VAL A 88 -1.45 -7.94 -16.14
C VAL A 88 -0.82 -6.63 -16.62
N VAL A 89 -0.06 -5.95 -15.76
CA VAL A 89 0.63 -4.71 -16.13
C VAL A 89 1.69 -4.93 -17.21
N PHE A 90 2.44 -6.04 -17.15
CA PHE A 90 3.40 -6.41 -18.20
C PHE A 90 2.72 -6.57 -19.56
N HIS A 91 1.60 -7.30 -19.62
CA HIS A 91 0.85 -7.49 -20.87
C HIS A 91 0.24 -6.19 -21.41
N ILE A 92 -0.29 -5.34 -20.53
CA ILE A 92 -0.87 -4.05 -20.95
C ILE A 92 0.24 -3.09 -21.43
N ALA A 93 1.34 -2.97 -20.69
CA ALA A 93 2.45 -2.08 -21.02
C ALA A 93 3.17 -2.52 -22.32
N SER A 94 3.32 -3.83 -22.53
CA SER A 94 3.88 -4.37 -23.78
C SER A 94 2.92 -4.18 -24.97
N ALA A 95 1.61 -4.35 -24.78
CA ALA A 95 0.61 -4.07 -25.82
C ALA A 95 0.59 -2.59 -26.23
N LEU A 96 0.88 -1.68 -25.28
CA LEU A 96 1.01 -0.24 -25.52
C LEU A 96 2.39 0.17 -26.08
N GLN A 97 3.31 -0.79 -26.30
CA GLN A 97 4.66 -0.56 -26.82
C GLN A 97 5.44 0.49 -26.00
N MET A 98 5.30 0.43 -24.68
CA MET A 98 6.02 1.35 -23.79
C MET A 98 7.54 1.14 -23.88
N PRO A 99 8.35 2.20 -23.70
CA PRO A 99 9.80 2.07 -23.58
C PRO A 99 10.17 1.12 -22.44
N THR A 100 11.25 0.35 -22.63
CA THR A 100 11.68 -0.70 -21.69
C THR A 100 11.79 -0.18 -20.25
N ASP A 101 12.36 1.00 -20.05
CA ASP A 101 12.50 1.61 -18.71
C ASP A 101 11.15 1.85 -18.03
N THR A 102 10.17 2.37 -18.79
CA THR A 102 8.83 2.67 -18.26
C THR A 102 8.04 1.38 -18.00
N LEU A 103 8.21 0.38 -18.86
CA LEU A 103 7.63 -0.95 -18.68
C LEU A 103 8.16 -1.58 -17.39
N THR A 104 9.48 -1.61 -17.19
CA THR A 104 10.10 -2.20 -16.00
C THR A 104 9.66 -1.51 -14.72
N ILE A 105 9.65 -0.18 -14.68
CA ILE A 105 9.16 0.58 -13.53
C ILE A 105 7.69 0.27 -13.23
N SER A 106 6.85 0.21 -14.26
CA SER A 106 5.41 -0.04 -14.09
C SER A 106 5.14 -1.45 -13.55
N VAL A 107 5.84 -2.47 -14.06
CA VAL A 107 5.68 -3.85 -13.59
C VAL A 107 6.19 -4.01 -12.16
N ILE A 108 7.32 -3.39 -11.82
CA ILE A 108 7.86 -3.41 -10.44
C ILE A 108 6.89 -2.71 -9.48
N LEU A 109 6.34 -1.55 -9.86
CA LEU A 109 5.32 -0.85 -9.06
C LEU A 109 4.07 -1.70 -8.83
N ALA A 110 3.65 -2.45 -9.86
CA ALA A 110 2.49 -3.34 -9.77
C ALA A 110 2.73 -4.58 -8.90
N GLY A 111 3.98 -5.03 -8.78
CA GLY A 111 4.37 -6.14 -7.91
C GLY A 111 4.70 -5.75 -6.47
N MET A 112 4.50 -4.49 -6.08
CA MET A 112 4.73 -4.02 -4.71
C MET A 112 3.83 -4.77 -3.71
N PRO A 113 4.32 -4.99 -2.47
CA PRO A 113 3.54 -5.67 -1.45
C PRO A 113 2.29 -4.88 -1.05
N THR A 114 1.39 -5.55 -0.34
CA THR A 114 0.09 -4.99 0.07
C THR A 114 0.26 -3.71 0.88
N MET A 115 -0.60 -2.71 0.63
CA MET A 115 -0.58 -1.42 1.30
C MET A 115 -0.80 -1.54 2.82
N ILE A 116 0.09 -0.95 3.64
CA ILE A 116 -0.02 -0.96 5.12
C ILE A 116 -1.26 -0.19 5.62
N PHE A 117 -1.65 0.89 4.92
CA PHE A 117 -2.78 1.74 5.32
C PHE A 117 -4.11 0.98 5.45
N GLY A 118 -4.27 -0.18 4.80
CA GLY A 118 -5.48 -0.98 4.98
C GLY A 118 -5.68 -1.50 6.40
N ILE A 119 -4.64 -1.58 7.24
CA ILE A 119 -4.80 -1.91 8.68
C ILE A 119 -5.67 -0.85 9.37
N VAL A 120 -5.43 0.43 9.08
CA VAL A 120 -6.21 1.54 9.66
C VAL A 120 -7.69 1.44 9.23
N LEU A 121 -7.94 1.00 8.00
CA LEU A 121 -9.30 0.73 7.54
C LEU A 121 -9.90 -0.46 8.29
N CYS A 122 -9.15 -1.55 8.46
CA CYS A 122 -9.60 -2.71 9.22
C CYS A 122 -9.98 -2.35 10.65
N GLU A 123 -9.14 -1.56 11.35
CA GLU A 123 -9.44 -1.09 12.70
C GLU A 123 -10.68 -0.19 12.72
N ARG A 124 -10.79 0.75 11.78
CA ARG A 124 -11.93 1.67 11.68
C ARG A 124 -13.26 0.96 11.44
N TYR A 125 -13.26 -0.06 10.57
CA TYR A 125 -14.46 -0.81 10.20
C TYR A 125 -14.66 -2.09 11.00
N GLN A 126 -13.88 -2.30 12.07
CA GLN A 126 -13.92 -3.49 12.93
C GLN A 126 -13.78 -4.82 12.16
N LEU A 127 -12.93 -4.83 11.13
CA LEU A 127 -12.53 -6.02 10.40
C LEU A 127 -11.38 -6.74 11.11
N ASP A 128 -11.02 -7.93 10.62
CA ASP A 128 -9.90 -8.70 11.14
C ASP A 128 -8.55 -8.05 10.78
N SER A 129 -8.12 -7.15 11.66
CA SER A 129 -6.86 -6.42 11.53
C SER A 129 -5.64 -7.33 11.72
N GLY A 130 -5.79 -8.44 12.44
CA GLY A 130 -4.73 -9.44 12.64
C GLY A 130 -4.47 -10.24 11.37
N LEU A 131 -5.53 -10.68 10.69
CA LEU A 131 -5.43 -11.34 9.39
C LEU A 131 -4.84 -10.41 8.33
N TYR A 132 -5.27 -9.14 8.31
CA TYR A 132 -4.71 -8.15 7.39
C TYR A 132 -3.23 -7.89 7.66
N ALA A 133 -2.84 -7.74 8.93
CA ALA A 133 -1.44 -7.59 9.33
C ALA A 133 -0.58 -8.79 8.88
N ALA A 134 -1.08 -10.02 9.07
CA ALA A 134 -0.40 -11.23 8.60
C ALA A 134 -0.25 -11.24 7.07
N ALA A 135 -1.26 -10.80 6.33
CA ALA A 135 -1.19 -10.70 4.86
C ALA A 135 -0.17 -9.68 4.38
N VAL A 136 -0.14 -8.49 4.99
CA VAL A 136 0.87 -7.46 4.68
C VAL A 136 2.27 -7.97 5.00
N PHE A 137 2.47 -8.59 6.16
CA PHE A 137 3.76 -9.17 6.53
C PHE A 137 4.22 -10.25 5.53
N LEU A 138 3.35 -11.21 5.22
CA LEU A 138 3.69 -12.30 4.29
C LEU A 138 4.00 -11.77 2.89
N THR A 139 3.17 -10.86 2.37
CA THR A 139 3.41 -10.25 1.05
C THR A 139 4.70 -9.43 1.03
N THR A 140 5.04 -8.75 2.12
CA THR A 140 6.31 -8.01 2.26
C THR A 140 7.50 -8.96 2.23
N VAL A 141 7.47 -10.06 2.99
CA VAL A 141 8.55 -11.07 3.00
C VAL A 141 8.68 -11.74 1.63
N LEU A 142 7.57 -12.18 1.04
CA LEU A 142 7.56 -12.80 -0.29
C LEU A 142 8.03 -11.84 -1.38
N SER A 143 7.71 -10.54 -1.26
CA SER A 143 8.11 -9.54 -2.26
C SER A 143 9.62 -9.44 -2.45
N ILE A 144 10.43 -9.72 -1.42
CA ILE A 144 11.89 -9.71 -1.53
C ILE A 144 12.35 -10.69 -2.62
N GLY A 145 11.79 -11.90 -2.62
CA GLY A 145 12.06 -12.90 -3.65
C GLY A 145 11.40 -12.54 -4.98
N THR A 146 10.09 -12.28 -4.96
CA THR A 146 9.30 -12.09 -6.18
C THR A 146 9.73 -10.86 -6.98
N LEU A 147 9.96 -9.71 -6.33
CA LEU A 147 10.43 -8.49 -7.01
C LEU A 147 11.83 -8.68 -7.60
N THR A 148 12.72 -9.39 -6.90
CA THR A 148 14.05 -9.73 -7.43
C THR A 148 13.92 -10.59 -8.69
N THR A 149 13.02 -11.58 -8.69
CA THR A 149 12.76 -12.40 -9.88
C THR A 149 12.23 -11.56 -11.03
N TRP A 150 11.23 -10.71 -10.80
CA TRP A 150 10.68 -9.82 -11.84
C TRP A 150 11.73 -8.86 -12.40
N PHE A 151 12.56 -8.26 -11.54
CA PHE A 151 13.62 -7.36 -11.96
C PHE A 151 14.63 -8.04 -12.91
N ASN A 152 15.05 -9.26 -12.59
CA ASN A 152 15.97 -10.04 -13.42
C ASN A 152 15.36 -10.54 -14.74
N VAL A 153 14.03 -10.70 -14.82
CA VAL A 153 13.34 -11.13 -16.05
C VAL A 153 13.13 -9.96 -17.02
N LEU A 154 13.01 -8.74 -16.50
CA LEU A 154 12.71 -7.54 -17.28
C LEU A 154 13.96 -6.75 -17.73
N THR A 155 15.13 -7.02 -17.14
CA THR A 155 16.42 -6.39 -17.44
C THR A 155 17.29 -7.34 -18.25
#